data_AF-X1GXL1-F1
#
_entry.id   AF-X1GXL1-F1
#
_cell.length_a   1.000
_cell.length_b   1.000
_cell.length_c   1.000
_cell.angle_alpha   90.00
_cell.angle_beta   90.00
_cell.angle_gamma   90.00
#
_symmetry.space_group_name_H-M   'P 1'
#
loop_
_entity.id
_entity.type
_entity.pdbx_description
1 polymer ?
#
loop_
_entity_poly.entity_id
_entity_poly.type
_entity_poly.pdbx_seq_one_letter_code
_entity_poly.pdbx_strand_id
1 'polypeptide(L)' 'MDIKTLVDKRTHDYYWRDNINCTITTLKILSEIFSINLQPQVLDSALGLHGAGGYQAQCGLVEGALM' A
#
# COMPACT_ATOMS: atom_id res chain seq x y z
N MET A 1 -19.48 1.22 0.80
CA MET A 1 -18.88 0.41 -0.28
C MET A 1 -18.41 -0.89 0.36
N ASP A 2 -18.64 -2.05 -0.25
CA ASP A 2 -18.09 -3.30 0.28
C ASP A 2 -16.55 -3.33 0.14
N ILE A 3 -15.89 -4.19 0.90
CA ILE A 3 -14.42 -4.25 0.96
C ILE A 3 -13.81 -4.56 -0.41
N LYS A 4 -14.43 -5.46 -1.18
CA LYS A 4 -13.87 -5.85 -2.49
C LYS A 4 -13.91 -4.66 -3.46
N THR A 5 -15.05 -3.99 -3.57
CA THR A 5 -15.18 -2.80 -4.42
C THR A 5 -14.25 -1.67 -3.98
N LEU A 6 -14.01 -1.51 -2.67
CA LEU A 6 -13.02 -0.56 -2.16
C LEU A 6 -11.61 -0.91 -2.64
N VAL A 7 -11.19 -2.16 -2.43
CA VAL A 7 -9.85 -2.64 -2.84
C VAL A 7 -9.66 -2.47 -4.33
N ASP A 8 -10.59 -2.96 -5.16
CA ASP A 8 -10.49 -2.88 -6.63
C ASP A 8 -10.35 -1.42 -7.10
N LYS A 9 -11.20 -0.53 -6.57
CA LYS A 9 -11.16 0.90 -6.91
C LYS A 9 -9.85 1.55 -6.48
N ARG A 10 -9.39 1.29 -5.25
CA ARG A 10 -8.19 1.92 -4.71
C ARG A 10 -6.90 1.38 -5.28
N THR A 11 -6.86 0.10 -5.65
CA THR A 11 -5.73 -0.45 -6.42
C THR A 11 -5.63 0.24 -7.77
N HIS A 12 -6.74 0.45 -8.47
CA HIS A 12 -6.71 1.22 -9.72
C HIS A 12 -6.29 2.68 -9.50
N ASP A 13 -6.87 3.36 -8.51
CA ASP A 13 -6.55 4.75 -8.19
C ASP A 13 -5.06 4.91 -7.81
N TYR A 14 -4.58 4.18 -6.81
CA TYR A 14 -3.26 4.38 -6.23
C TYR A 14 -2.14 3.73 -7.04
N TYR A 15 -2.28 2.45 -7.38
CA TYR A 15 -1.22 1.72 -8.05
C TYR A 15 -1.18 2.01 -9.55
N TRP A 16 -2.33 1.97 -10.23
CA TRP A 16 -2.36 2.11 -11.68
C TRP A 16 -2.34 3.57 -12.14
N ARG A 17 -3.21 4.43 -11.59
CA ARG A 17 -3.32 5.83 -12.01
C ARG A 17 -2.26 6.71 -11.36
N ASP A 18 -2.10 6.63 -10.04
CA ASP A 18 -1.20 7.50 -9.28
C ASP A 18 0.25 6.96 -9.23
N ASN A 19 0.50 5.77 -9.81
CA ASN A 19 1.80 5.09 -9.87
C ASN A 19 2.51 4.97 -8.51
N ILE A 20 1.74 4.75 -7.46
CA ILE A 20 2.22 4.53 -6.10
C ILE A 20 2.63 3.06 -5.96
N ASN A 21 3.74 2.80 -5.26
CA ASN A 21 4.21 1.42 -5.11
C ASN A 21 3.18 0.52 -4.39
N CYS A 22 3.35 -0.80 -4.56
CA CYS A 22 2.42 -1.79 -4.00
C CYS A 22 2.32 -1.74 -2.47
N THR A 23 3.41 -1.49 -1.75
CA THR A 23 3.42 -1.40 -0.29
C THR A 23 2.58 -0.23 0.23
N ILE A 24 2.83 0.97 -0.30
CA ILE A 24 2.09 2.18 0.07
C ILE A 24 0.62 2.07 -0.34
N THR A 25 0.34 1.44 -1.48
CA THR A 25 -1.03 1.17 -1.91
C THR A 25 -1.76 0.30 -0.88
N THR A 26 -1.15 -0.79 -0.42
CA THR A 26 -1.72 -1.65 0.64
C THR A 26 -1.97 -0.85 1.92
N LEU A 27 -0.97 -0.10 2.41
CA LEU A 27 -1.09 0.71 3.62
C LEU A 27 -2.26 1.69 3.54
N LYS A 28 -2.39 2.44 2.44
CA LYS A 28 -3.49 3.39 2.24
C LYS A 28 -4.85 2.71 2.27
N ILE A 29 -5.02 1.58 1.58
CA ILE A 29 -6.28 0.83 1.57
C ILE A 29 -6.63 0.34 2.98
N LEU A 30 -5.67 -0.25 3.70
CA LEU A 30 -5.90 -0.74 5.07
C LEU A 30 -6.20 0.42 6.03
N SER A 31 -5.59 1.59 5.84
CA SER A 31 -5.89 2.79 6.64
C SER A 31 -7.33 3.26 6.47
N GLU A 32 -7.90 3.16 5.26
CA GLU A 32 -9.32 3.44 5.01
C GLU A 32 -10.22 2.38 5.68
N ILE A 33 -9.87 1.08 5.57
CA ILE A 33 -10.65 -0.03 6.14
C ILE A 33 -10.70 0.04 7.67
N PHE A 34 -9.55 0.29 8.31
CA PHE A 34 -9.43 0.29 9.77
C PHE A 34 -9.59 1.68 10.39
N SER A 35 -9.83 2.71 9.57
CA SER A 35 -9.97 4.10 10.03
C SER A 35 -8.74 4.57 10.83
N ILE A 36 -7.54 4.25 10.34
CA ILE A 36 -6.26 4.61 10.95
C ILE A 36 -5.65 5.78 10.19
N ASN A 37 -5.08 6.75 10.90
CA ASN A 37 -4.32 7.84 10.28
C ASN A 37 -2.86 7.44 10.08
N LEU A 38 -2.40 7.36 8.83
CA LEU A 38 -1.00 7.08 8.51
C LEU A 38 -0.15 8.34 8.67
N GLN A 39 0.84 8.28 9.55
CA GLN A 39 1.84 9.34 9.65
C GLN A 39 2.72 9.36 8.41
N PRO A 40 3.15 10.54 7.92
CA PRO A 40 4.01 10.65 6.74
C PRO A 40 5.28 9.77 6.81
N GLN A 41 5.89 9.68 7.99
CA GLN A 41 7.06 8.83 8.24
C GLN A 41 6.83 7.35 7.87
N VAL A 42 5.62 6.81 8.08
CA VAL A 42 5.28 5.43 7.74
C VAL A 42 5.24 5.24 6.23
N LEU A 43 4.75 6.26 5.50
CA LEU A 43 4.73 6.24 4.03
C LEU A 43 6.15 6.37 3.46
N ASP A 44 6.97 7.24 4.05
CA ASP A 44 8.36 7.46 3.64
C ASP A 44 9.21 6.19 3.86
N SER A 45 9.03 5.49 4.98
CA SER A 45 9.73 4.22 5.24
C SER A 45 9.31 3.11 4.29
N ALA A 46 8.05 3.11 3.84
CA ALA A 46 7.51 2.14 2.89
C ALA A 46 7.95 2.36 1.42
N LEU A 47 8.64 3.45 1.09
CA LEU A 47 9.15 3.69 -0.27
C LEU A 47 10.13 2.59 -0.71
N GLY A 48 11.02 2.18 0.19
CA GLY A 48 12.06 1.18 -0.07
C GLY A 48 11.57 -0.27 -0.05
N LEU A 49 10.31 -0.51 0.33
CA LEU A 49 9.74 -1.84 0.54
C LEU A 49 9.27 -2.51 -0.77
N HIS A 50 9.22 -1.78 -1.88
CA HIS A 50 8.90 -2.40 -3.17
C HIS A 50 9.97 -3.41 -3.60
N GLY A 51 9.66 -4.71 -3.44
CA GLY A 51 10.60 -5.81 -3.67
C GLY A 51 11.85 -5.70 -2.77
N ALA A 52 11.68 -5.07 -1.61
CA ALA A 52 12.70 -4.46 -0.75
C ALA A 52 13.89 -3.90 -1.55
N GLY A 53 13.71 -2.74 -2.16
CA GLY A 53 14.75 -2.00 -2.87
C GLY A 53 15.12 -2.58 -4.24
N GLY A 54 14.27 -3.44 -4.81
CA GLY A 54 14.54 -4.09 -6.10
C GLY A 54 15.43 -5.33 -6.01
N TYR A 55 15.75 -5.80 -4.80
CA TYR A 55 16.49 -7.06 -4.59
C TYR A 55 15.64 -8.31 -4.82
N GLN A 56 14.38 -8.15 -5.24
CA GLN A 56 13.40 -9.23 -5.40
C GLN A 56 13.24 -10.04 -4.11
N ALA A 57 13.35 -9.36 -2.97
CA ALA A 57 13.11 -9.95 -1.67
C ALA A 57 11.60 -10.04 -1.42
N GLN A 58 11.14 -9.76 -0.20
CA GLN A 58 9.74 -9.89 0.13
C GLN A 58 8.87 -8.93 -0.71
N CYS A 59 7.68 -9.43 -1.09
CA CYS A 59 6.74 -8.69 -1.92
C CYS A 59 6.10 -7.55 -1.13
N GLY A 60 6.08 -6.35 -1.72
CA GLY A 60 5.50 -5.17 -1.07
C GLY A 60 4.02 -5.30 -0.71
N LEU A 61 3.25 -6.16 -1.41
CA LEU A 61 1.87 -6.47 -1.02
C LEU A 61 1.79 -7.14 0.34
N VAL A 62 2.75 -8.02 0.65
CA VAL A 62 2.82 -8.73 1.93
C VAL A 62 3.39 -7.81 3.00
N GLU A 63 4.47 -7.09 2.71
CA GLU A 63 5.10 -6.17 3.66
C GLU A 63 4.12 -5.08 4.12
N GLY A 64 3.38 -4.48 3.19
CA GLY A 64 2.40 -3.44 3.51
C GLY A 64 1.22 -3.93 4.34
N ALA A 65 0.96 -5.24 4.40
CA ALA A 65 -0.06 -5.84 5.26
C ALA A 65 0.49 -6.26 6.63
N LEU A 66 1.82 -6.43 6.76
CA LEU A 66 2.49 -6.76 8.02
C LEU A 66 2.78 -5.52 8.87
N MET A 67 2.96 -4.35 8.23
CA MET A 67 3.10 -3.05 8.87
C MET A 67 1.78 -2.54 9.41
#